data_AF-A0A848B913-F1
#
_entry.id   AF-A0A848B913-F1
#
_cell.length_a   1.000
_cell.length_b   1.000
_cell.length_c   1.000
_cell.angle_alpha   90.00
_cell.angle_beta   90.00
_cell.angle_gamma   90.00
#
_symmetry.space_group_name_H-M   'P 1'
#
loop_
_entity.id
_entity.type
_entity.pdbx_description
1 polymer ?
#
loop_
_entity_poly.entity_id
_entity_poly.type
_entity_poly.pdbx_seq_one_letter_code
_entity_poly.pdbx_strand_id
1 'polypeptide(L)'
;MQIQPIAMLQHNTSAASAQAQASSASFDRMLEEAKRSAQDARNAAASGDGTQAARAEDKALKKACEGFEAMFLNMMYRQMRSTVHEGGLFGEDNATKIFEDMRDSEMTKQMAEAGGIGLGDLLYKQLRPQVEAKAEAQAALAVPARK
;
A
#
# COMPACT_ATOMS: atom_id res chain seq x y z
N MET A 1 -12.36 -61.62 -20.67
CA MET A 1 -11.45 -60.49 -20.96
C MET A 1 -12.26 -59.42 -21.67
N GLN A 2 -12.79 -58.44 -20.93
CA GLN A 2 -13.44 -57.25 -21.49
C GLN A 2 -12.84 -56.04 -20.77
N ILE A 3 -12.31 -55.10 -21.55
CA ILE A 3 -11.74 -53.84 -21.07
C ILE A 3 -12.70 -52.74 -21.51
N GLN A 4 -13.26 -52.00 -20.55
CA GLN A 4 -14.05 -50.80 -20.81
C GLN A 4 -13.13 -49.56 -20.78
N PRO A 5 -13.34 -48.54 -21.64
CA PRO A 5 -12.53 -47.32 -21.62
C PRO A 5 -12.93 -46.41 -20.44
N ILE A 6 -11.91 -45.85 -19.77
CA ILE A 6 -12.05 -44.93 -18.64
C ILE A 6 -12.67 -43.61 -19.11
N ALA A 7 -13.83 -43.28 -18.57
CA ALA A 7 -14.50 -42.00 -18.77
C ALA A 7 -13.63 -40.84 -18.24
N MET A 8 -13.50 -39.80 -19.06
CA MET A 8 -12.86 -38.54 -18.70
C MET A 8 -13.56 -37.89 -17.50
N LEU A 9 -12.82 -37.68 -16.41
CA LEU A 9 -13.23 -36.90 -15.25
C LEU A 9 -13.22 -35.41 -15.59
N GLN A 10 -14.41 -34.87 -15.82
CA GLN A 10 -14.73 -33.47 -15.98
C GLN A 10 -14.76 -32.78 -14.60
N HIS A 11 -13.64 -32.24 -14.12
CA HIS A 11 -13.63 -31.44 -12.87
C HIS A 11 -12.77 -30.16 -13.00
N ASN A 12 -13.45 -29.02 -12.77
CA ASN A 12 -12.93 -27.71 -12.33
C ASN A 12 -12.36 -26.68 -13.35
N THR A 13 -12.77 -26.71 -14.62
CA THR A 13 -12.41 -25.64 -15.58
C THR A 13 -13.28 -24.38 -15.47
N SER A 14 -14.45 -24.44 -14.83
CA SER A 14 -15.41 -23.32 -14.74
C SER A 14 -15.07 -22.28 -13.66
N ALA A 15 -14.49 -22.69 -12.52
CA ALA A 15 -14.09 -21.76 -11.47
C ALA A 15 -12.81 -20.98 -11.86
N ALA A 16 -11.86 -21.67 -12.51
CA ALA A 16 -10.63 -21.06 -13.01
C ALA A 16 -10.90 -20.04 -14.13
N SER A 17 -11.84 -20.33 -15.04
CA SER A 17 -12.22 -19.40 -16.10
C SER A 17 -13.02 -18.20 -15.57
N ALA A 18 -13.90 -18.41 -14.58
CA ALA A 18 -14.62 -17.32 -13.92
C ALA A 18 -13.67 -16.35 -13.18
N GLN A 19 -12.64 -16.87 -12.52
CA GLN A 19 -11.64 -16.05 -11.84
C GLN A 19 -10.73 -15.30 -12.80
N ALA A 20 -10.37 -15.91 -13.94
CA ALA A 20 -9.61 -15.25 -15.00
C ALA A 20 -10.41 -14.12 -15.69
N GLN A 21 -11.71 -14.31 -15.87
CA GLN A 21 -12.61 -13.28 -16.41
C GLN A 21 -12.87 -12.15 -15.41
N ALA A 22 -12.97 -12.47 -14.11
CA ALA A 22 -13.12 -11.47 -13.06
C ALA A 22 -11.85 -10.62 -12.91
N SER A 23 -10.67 -11.24 -12.99
CA SER A 23 -9.39 -10.52 -12.91
C SER A 23 -9.16 -9.62 -14.13
N SER A 24 -9.51 -10.07 -15.34
CA SER A 24 -9.43 -9.22 -16.54
C SER A 24 -10.38 -8.03 -16.47
N ALA A 25 -11.61 -8.22 -16.03
CA ALA A 25 -12.57 -7.12 -15.87
C ALA A 25 -12.15 -6.11 -14.78
N SER A 26 -11.54 -6.59 -13.69
CA SER A 26 -10.98 -5.72 -12.66
C SER A 26 -9.74 -4.95 -13.14
N PHE A 27 -8.92 -5.58 -13.98
CA PHE A 27 -7.75 -4.96 -14.61
C PHE A 27 -8.15 -3.89 -15.62
N ASP A 28 -9.15 -4.15 -16.46
CA ASP A 28 -9.69 -3.17 -17.41
C ASP A 28 -10.26 -1.95 -16.68
N ARG A 29 -10.96 -2.14 -15.55
CA ARG A 29 -11.42 -1.02 -14.70
C ARG A 29 -10.26 -0.24 -14.10
N MET A 30 -9.25 -0.92 -13.57
CA MET A 30 -8.06 -0.25 -13.03
C MET A 30 -7.32 0.53 -14.11
N LEU A 31 -7.26 0.01 -15.34
CA LEU A 31 -6.63 0.68 -16.47
C LEU A 31 -7.40 1.94 -16.90
N GLU A 32 -8.73 1.86 -16.97
CA GLU A 32 -9.57 3.02 -17.27
C GLU A 32 -9.52 4.07 -16.14
N GLU A 33 -9.47 3.65 -14.88
CA GLU A 33 -9.30 4.54 -13.73
C GLU A 33 -7.89 5.18 -13.70
N ALA A 34 -6.85 4.44 -14.06
CA ALA A 34 -5.50 4.96 -14.21
C ALA A 34 -5.40 5.99 -15.35
N LYS A 35 -6.03 5.73 -16.51
CA LYS A 35 -6.10 6.70 -17.61
C LYS A 35 -6.86 7.96 -17.22
N ARG A 36 -7.99 7.81 -16.52
CA ARG A 36 -8.81 8.92 -16.06
C ARG A 36 -8.07 9.78 -15.03
N SER A 37 -7.45 9.16 -14.02
CA SER A 37 -6.66 9.88 -13.02
C SER A 37 -5.42 10.57 -13.61
N ALA A 38 -4.78 9.97 -14.62
CA ALA A 38 -3.70 10.62 -15.35
C ALA A 38 -4.17 11.84 -16.15
N GLN A 39 -5.35 11.76 -16.78
CA GLN A 39 -5.94 12.87 -17.54
C GLN A 39 -6.43 14.00 -16.62
N ASP A 40 -7.00 13.65 -15.47
CA ASP A 40 -7.40 14.62 -14.43
C ASP A 40 -6.18 15.33 -13.83
N ALA A 41 -5.09 14.61 -13.56
CA ALA A 41 -3.81 15.20 -13.12
C ALA A 41 -3.22 16.13 -14.19
N ARG A 42 -3.34 15.76 -15.47
CA ARG A 42 -2.88 16.58 -16.60
C ARG A 42 -3.70 17.86 -16.77
N ASN A 43 -5.02 17.78 -16.58
CA ASN A 43 -5.91 18.95 -16.59
C ASN A 43 -5.69 19.85 -15.36
N ALA A 44 -5.42 19.29 -14.19
CA ALA A 44 -5.06 20.04 -12.98
C ALA A 44 -3.72 20.79 -13.14
N ALA A 45 -2.74 20.18 -13.82
CA ALA A 45 -1.49 20.84 -14.17
C ALA A 45 -1.70 21.99 -15.19
N ALA A 46 -2.68 21.87 -16.08
CA ALA A 46 -3.03 22.91 -17.05
C ALA A 46 -3.84 24.08 -16.43
N SER A 47 -4.53 23.86 -15.31
CA SER A 47 -5.32 24.89 -14.63
C SER A 47 -4.51 25.80 -13.69
N GLY A 48 -3.20 25.61 -13.56
CA GLY A 48 -2.34 26.50 -12.77
C GLY A 48 -2.58 26.46 -11.26
N ASP A 49 -3.27 25.45 -10.74
CA ASP A 49 -3.57 25.31 -9.32
C ASP A 49 -2.39 24.64 -8.59
N GLY A 50 -1.27 25.35 -8.50
CA GLY A 50 -0.09 24.92 -7.73
C GLY A 50 -0.42 24.61 -6.26
N THR A 51 -1.51 25.19 -5.74
CA THR A 51 -2.08 24.90 -4.42
C THR A 51 -2.56 23.46 -4.29
N GLN A 52 -3.13 22.87 -5.35
CA GLN A 52 -3.64 21.50 -5.32
C GLN A 52 -2.51 20.47 -5.41
N ALA A 53 -1.47 20.76 -6.21
CA ALA A 53 -0.26 19.95 -6.26
C ALA A 53 0.48 19.96 -4.92
N ALA A 54 0.69 21.12 -4.31
CA ALA A 54 1.31 21.24 -3.00
C ALA A 54 0.52 20.49 -1.90
N ARG A 55 -0.82 20.58 -1.90
CA ARG A 55 -1.67 19.82 -0.97
C ARG A 55 -1.59 18.30 -1.20
N ALA A 56 -1.46 17.85 -2.44
CA ALA A 56 -1.32 16.43 -2.75
C ALA A 56 0.03 15.89 -2.25
N GLU A 57 1.11 16.64 -2.46
CA GLU A 57 2.45 16.31 -1.97
C GLU A 57 2.52 16.30 -0.44
N ASP A 58 1.91 17.29 0.22
CA ASP A 58 1.82 17.35 1.69
C ASP A 58 1.08 16.15 2.28
N LYS A 59 -0.07 15.80 1.69
CA LYS A 59 -0.84 14.60 2.09
C LYS A 59 -0.06 13.30 1.87
N ALA A 60 0.68 13.21 0.77
CA ALA A 60 1.53 12.05 0.48
C ALA A 60 2.69 11.94 1.49
N LEU A 61 3.30 13.07 1.86
CA LEU A 61 4.35 13.12 2.88
C LEU A 61 3.83 12.65 4.23
N LYS A 62 2.66 13.16 4.66
CA LYS A 62 2.04 12.73 5.92
C LYS A 62 1.80 11.22 5.94
N LYS A 63 1.19 10.69 4.88
CA LYS A 63 0.92 9.25 4.74
C LYS A 63 2.20 8.41 4.73
N ALA A 64 3.28 8.90 4.12
CA ALA A 64 4.57 8.23 4.13
C ALA A 64 5.18 8.19 5.54
N CYS A 65 5.05 9.28 6.30
CA CYS A 65 5.52 9.35 7.68
C CYS A 65 4.72 8.41 8.61
N GLU A 66 3.40 8.36 8.47
CA GLU A 66 2.54 7.39 9.17
C GLU A 66 2.93 5.93 8.84
N GLY A 67 3.18 5.63 7.56
CA GLY A 67 3.63 4.31 7.13
C GLY A 67 5.01 3.91 7.68
N PHE A 68 5.93 4.87 7.79
CA PHE A 68 7.22 4.66 8.44
C PHE A 68 7.07 4.33 9.92
N GLU A 69 6.21 5.07 10.63
CA GLU A 69 5.92 4.79 12.04
C GLU A 69 5.28 3.41 12.22
N ALA A 70 4.37 2.99 11.34
CA ALA A 70 3.80 1.64 11.36
C ALA A 70 4.88 0.55 11.22
N MET A 71 5.82 0.71 10.28
CA MET A 71 6.93 -0.22 10.09
C MET A 71 7.85 -0.27 11.32
N PHE A 72 8.14 0.89 11.91
CA PHE A 72 8.93 0.97 13.13
C PHE A 72 8.25 0.26 14.30
N LEU A 73 6.95 0.51 14.51
CA LEU A 73 6.16 -0.14 15.54
C LEU A 73 6.08 -1.65 15.34
N ASN A 74 5.93 -2.11 14.10
CA ASN A 74 5.97 -3.52 13.77
C ASN A 74 7.31 -4.16 14.16
N MET A 75 8.43 -3.53 13.78
CA MET A 75 9.76 -4.01 14.15
C MET A 75 9.93 -4.06 15.68
N MET A 76 9.56 -2.98 16.37
CA MET A 76 9.62 -2.90 17.83
C MET A 76 8.80 -4.01 18.49
N TYR A 77 7.55 -4.22 18.03
CA TYR A 77 6.65 -5.23 18.58
C TYR A 77 7.19 -6.66 18.36
N ARG A 78 7.75 -6.94 17.17
CA ARG A 78 8.41 -8.22 16.89
C ARG A 78 9.59 -8.45 17.83
N GLN A 79 10.45 -7.45 18.04
CA GLN A 79 11.56 -7.56 18.99
C GLN A 79 11.07 -7.78 20.43
N MET A 80 10.02 -7.08 20.87
CA MET A 80 9.41 -7.30 22.19
C MET A 80 8.91 -8.75 22.34
N ARG A 81 8.22 -9.30 21.33
CA ARG A 81 7.79 -10.70 21.33
C ARG A 81 8.95 -11.68 21.39
N SER A 82 10.03 -11.44 20.65
CA SER A 82 11.23 -12.29 20.68
C SER A 82 11.90 -12.34 22.06
N THR A 83 11.64 -11.40 22.97
CA THR A 83 12.13 -11.46 24.36
C THR A 83 11.33 -12.39 25.26
N VAL A 84 10.08 -12.69 24.89
CA VAL A 84 9.24 -13.65 25.61
C VAL A 84 9.70 -15.03 25.18
N HIS A 85 10.28 -15.79 26.11
CA HIS A 85 10.69 -17.17 25.83
C HIS A 85 9.48 -17.96 25.34
N GLU A 86 9.61 -18.65 24.22
CA GLU A 86 8.58 -19.51 23.65
C GLU A 86 8.43 -20.78 24.52
N GLY A 87 7.80 -20.62 25.68
CA GLY A 87 7.60 -21.65 26.69
C GLY A 87 6.32 -22.46 26.48
N GLY A 88 5.92 -22.68 25.22
CA GLY A 88 4.73 -23.46 24.89
C GLY A 88 5.01 -24.96 25.01
N LEU A 89 4.12 -25.68 25.71
CA LEU A 89 4.08 -27.15 25.74
C LEU A 89 3.84 -27.77 24.34
N PHE A 90 3.42 -26.95 23.38
CA PHE A 90 3.20 -27.29 21.98
C PHE A 90 4.22 -26.52 21.14
N GLY A 91 4.96 -27.23 20.28
CA GLY A 91 6.02 -26.64 19.45
C GLY A 91 5.52 -25.56 18.50
N GLU A 92 6.44 -24.70 18.06
CA GLU A 92 6.18 -23.64 17.08
C GLU A 92 5.55 -24.17 15.80
N ASP A 93 4.32 -23.77 15.51
CA ASP A 93 3.68 -24.01 14.22
C ASP A 93 3.90 -22.82 13.27
N ASN A 94 4.35 -23.11 12.05
CA ASN A 94 4.63 -22.10 11.04
C ASN A 94 3.37 -21.33 10.62
N ALA A 95 2.21 -22.01 10.55
CA ALA A 95 0.96 -21.33 10.19
C ALA A 95 0.55 -20.32 11.28
N THR A 96 0.76 -20.67 12.55
CA THR A 96 0.53 -19.77 13.68
C THR A 96 1.42 -18.52 13.59
N LYS A 97 2.73 -18.66 13.33
CA LYS A 97 3.64 -17.52 13.17
C LYS A 97 3.23 -16.58 12.04
N ILE A 98 2.84 -17.13 10.89
CA ILE A 98 2.39 -16.32 9.74
C ILE A 98 1.12 -15.53 10.11
N PHE A 99 0.17 -16.17 10.80
CA PHE A 99 -1.04 -15.49 11.25
C PHE A 99 -0.73 -14.38 12.26
N GLU A 100 0.17 -14.65 13.20
CA GLU A 100 0.61 -13.66 14.19
C GLU A 100 1.31 -12.48 13.53
N ASP A 101 2.25 -12.71 12.61
CA ASP A 101 2.94 -11.65 11.87
C ASP A 101 1.94 -10.78 11.09
N MET A 102 0.94 -11.38 10.42
CA MET A 102 -0.12 -10.65 9.71
C MET A 102 -0.99 -9.83 10.67
N ARG A 103 -1.39 -10.43 11.80
CA ARG A 103 -2.19 -9.76 12.83
C ARG A 103 -1.43 -8.57 13.43
N ASP A 104 -0.17 -8.78 13.77
CA ASP A 104 0.69 -7.79 14.40
C ASP A 104 0.99 -6.64 13.42
N SER A 105 1.12 -6.93 12.11
CA SER A 105 1.20 -5.93 11.04
C SER A 105 -0.03 -5.03 10.98
N GLU A 106 -1.25 -5.60 10.92
CA GLU A 106 -2.47 -4.79 10.88
C GLU A 106 -2.72 -4.03 12.20
N MET A 107 -2.35 -4.62 13.34
CA MET A 107 -2.44 -3.93 14.63
C MET A 107 -1.52 -2.71 14.68
N THR A 108 -0.25 -2.87 14.32
CA THR A 108 0.74 -1.78 14.37
C THR A 108 0.46 -0.68 13.36
N LYS A 109 -0.12 -1.03 12.20
CA LYS A 109 -0.65 -0.06 11.23
C LYS A 109 -1.79 0.76 11.82
N GLN A 110 -2.80 0.12 12.43
CA GLN A 110 -3.90 0.85 13.09
C GLN A 110 -3.41 1.71 14.25
N MET A 111 -2.41 1.24 15.01
CA MET A 111 -1.78 2.04 16.06
C MET A 111 -1.12 3.31 15.50
N ALA A 112 -0.37 3.20 14.40
CA ALA A 112 0.23 4.36 13.74
C ALA A 112 -0.83 5.34 13.21
N GLU A 113 -1.90 4.84 12.57
CA GLU A 113 -3.02 5.67 12.07
C GLU A 113 -3.78 6.38 13.21
N ALA A 114 -3.86 5.76 14.40
CA ALA A 114 -4.49 6.35 15.58
C ALA A 114 -3.61 7.39 16.32
N GLY A 115 -2.38 7.64 15.85
CA GLY A 115 -1.45 8.61 16.42
C GLY A 115 -0.19 8.00 17.06
N GLY A 116 -0.11 6.67 17.16
CA GLY A 116 1.11 5.93 17.47
C GLY A 116 1.88 6.44 18.69
N ILE A 117 3.19 6.57 18.50
CA ILE A 117 4.15 7.13 19.45
C ILE A 117 4.55 8.57 19.08
N GLY A 118 4.02 9.11 17.97
CA GLY A 118 4.28 10.45 17.46
C GLY A 118 5.55 10.58 16.63
N LEU A 119 6.14 9.47 16.18
CA LEU A 119 7.36 9.48 15.37
C LEU A 119 7.07 10.01 13.95
N GLY A 120 5.96 9.61 13.36
CA GLY A 120 5.51 10.07 12.05
C GLY A 120 5.25 11.58 12.05
N ASP A 121 4.63 12.11 13.10
CA ASP A 121 4.41 13.54 13.25
C ASP A 121 5.70 14.35 13.38
N LEU A 122 6.68 13.82 14.11
CA LEU A 122 8.00 14.44 14.23
C LEU A 122 8.73 14.44 12.89
N LEU A 123 8.69 13.32 12.18
CA LEU A 123 9.30 13.20 10.86
C LEU A 123 8.64 14.14 9.85
N TYR A 124 7.30 14.21 9.86
CA TYR A 124 6.53 15.12 9.02
C TYR A 124 6.93 16.58 9.27
N LYS A 125 7.03 17.02 10.53
CA LYS A 125 7.46 18.38 10.87
C LYS A 125 8.86 18.72 10.35
N GLN A 126 9.76 17.74 10.29
CA GLN A 126 11.14 17.94 9.80
C GLN A 126 11.22 17.92 8.27
N LEU A 127 10.40 17.11 7.60
CA LEU A 127 10.44 16.94 6.16
C LEU A 127 9.55 17.94 5.41
N ARG A 128 8.45 18.42 6.01
CA ARG A 128 7.51 19.33 5.35
C ARG A 128 8.17 20.57 4.74
N PRO A 129 9.07 21.29 5.45
CA PRO A 129 9.74 22.46 4.86
C PRO A 129 10.59 22.12 3.63
N GLN A 130 11.14 20.91 3.57
CA GLN A 130 11.97 20.45 2.45
C GLN A 130 11.11 20.10 1.23
N VAL A 131 9.92 19.51 1.46
CA VAL A 131 8.95 19.20 0.41
C VAL A 131 8.35 20.49 -0.15
N GLU A 132 7.96 21.43 0.70
CA GLU A 132 7.46 22.76 0.28
C GLU A 132 8.50 23.49 -0.60
N ALA A 133 9.76 23.56 -0.16
CA ALA A 133 10.84 24.17 -0.94
C ALA A 133 11.09 23.46 -2.29
N LYS A 134 10.94 22.14 -2.33
CA LYS A 134 11.10 21.35 -3.55
C LYS A 134 9.88 21.48 -4.49
N ALA A 135 8.68 21.62 -3.95
CA ALA A 135 7.45 21.85 -4.71
C ALA A 135 7.49 23.22 -5.39
N GLU A 136 7.94 24.25 -4.68
CA GLU A 136 8.12 25.62 -5.21
C GLU A 136 9.18 25.66 -6.33
N ALA A 137 10.31 24.96 -6.14
CA ALA A 137 11.36 24.86 -7.16
C ALA A 137 10.88 24.11 -8.43
N GLN A 138 10.04 23.08 -8.27
CA GLN A 138 9.46 22.34 -9.40
C GLN A 138 8.37 23.15 -10.12
N ALA A 139 7.58 23.94 -9.39
CA ALA A 139 6.59 24.85 -9.97
C ALA A 139 7.25 25.99 -10.78
N ALA A 140 8.36 26.54 -10.31
CA ALA A 140 9.13 27.55 -11.02
C ALA A 140 9.77 27.04 -12.32
N LEU A 141 10.13 25.75 -12.39
CA LEU A 141 10.71 25.12 -13.57
C LEU A 141 9.65 24.75 -14.63
N ALA A 142 8.39 24.59 -14.22
CA ALA A 142 7.27 24.19 -15.09
C ALA A 142 6.56 25.35 -15.80
N VAL A 143 6.89 26.61 -15.51
CA VAL A 143 6.35 27.77 -16.24
C VAL A 143 6.94 27.76 -17.65
N PRO A 144 6.14 27.50 -18.72
CA PRO A 144 6.67 27.48 -20.07
C PRO A 144 7.15 28.87 -20.45
N ALA A 145 8.41 28.97 -20.87
CA ALA A 145 9.00 30.17 -21.43
C ALA A 145 8.12 30.70 -22.57
N ARG A 146 7.44 31.83 -22.31
CA ARG A 146 6.69 32.55 -23.33
C ARG A 146 7.71 33.22 -24.26
N LYS A 147 7.89 32.68 -25.46
CA LYS A 147 8.41 33.38 -26.63
C LYS A 147 7.46 33.19 -27.79
#